data_AF-A0A1J3IY33-F1
#
_entry.id   AF-A0A1J3IY33-F1
#
_cell.length_a   1.000
_cell.length_b   1.000
_cell.length_c   1.000
_cell.angle_alpha   90.00
_cell.angle_beta   90.00
_cell.angle_gamma   90.00
#
_symmetry.space_group_name_H-M   'P 1'
#
loop_
_entity.id
_entity.type
_entity.pdbx_description
1 polymer ?
#
loop_
_entity_poly.entity_id
_entity_poly.type
_entity_poly.pdbx_seq_one_letter_code
_entity_poly.pdbx_strand_id
1 'polypeptide(L)'
;NVTALIDMKLEKHKNLNEESLFYWREIQNETLKFNRRDAEVAALRELKKEELIDFFDQYIKVDAPKKRSLSIRVYGSQHLKE
;
A
#
# COMPACT_ATOMS: atom_id res chain seq x y z
N ASN A 1 10.00 -9.19 -4.30
CA ASN A 1 10.06 -9.65 -5.71
C ASN A 1 8.85 -9.06 -6.42
N VAL A 2 9.06 -8.24 -7.46
CA VAL A 2 7.97 -7.53 -8.18
C VAL A 2 6.96 -8.51 -8.77
N THR A 3 7.42 -9.66 -9.28
CA THR A 3 6.57 -10.70 -9.85
C THR A 3 5.53 -11.23 -8.85
N ALA A 4 5.94 -11.48 -7.61
CA ALA A 4 5.02 -11.97 -6.57
C ALA A 4 3.89 -10.96 -6.25
N LEU A 5 4.18 -9.66 -6.31
CA LEU A 5 3.18 -8.62 -6.11
C LEU A 5 2.22 -8.51 -7.31
N ILE A 6 2.74 -8.67 -8.52
CA ILE A 6 1.92 -8.73 -9.74
C ILE A 6 0.96 -9.92 -9.69
N ASP A 7 1.47 -11.11 -9.36
CA ASP A 7 0.66 -12.33 -9.28
C ASP A 7 -0.48 -12.18 -8.25
N MET A 8 -0.17 -11.62 -7.08
CA MET A 8 -1.16 -11.34 -6.04
C MET A 8 -2.23 -10.34 -6.52
N LYS A 9 -1.86 -9.31 -7.28
CA LYS A 9 -2.81 -8.30 -7.80
C LYS A 9 -3.71 -8.84 -8.92
N LEU A 10 -3.22 -9.80 -9.70
CA LEU A 10 -3.95 -10.44 -10.78
C LEU A 10 -4.81 -11.62 -10.32
N GLU A 11 -4.76 -11.99 -9.04
CA GLU A 11 -5.61 -13.05 -8.50
C GLU A 11 -7.09 -12.71 -8.74
N LYS A 12 -7.80 -13.67 -9.35
CA LYS A 12 -9.24 -13.52 -9.62
C LYS A 12 -10.02 -13.53 -8.31
N HIS A 13 -11.13 -12.81 -8.30
CA HIS A 13 -12.09 -12.90 -7.21
C HIS A 13 -12.59 -14.33 -7.05
N LYS A 14 -12.62 -14.82 -5.82
CA LYS A 14 -13.06 -16.19 -5.49
C LYS A 14 -14.57 -16.32 -5.48
N ASN A 15 -15.27 -15.19 -5.31
CA ASN A 15 -16.72 -15.11 -5.22
C ASN A 15 -17.21 -13.69 -5.54
N LEU A 16 -18.52 -13.56 -5.73
CA LEU A 16 -19.18 -12.29 -6.07
C LEU A 16 -19.01 -11.22 -4.98
N ASN A 17 -18.91 -11.61 -3.71
CA ASN A 17 -18.76 -10.65 -2.62
C ASN A 17 -17.38 -9.96 -2.65
N GLU A 18 -16.31 -10.70 -2.93
CA GLU A 18 -14.98 -10.11 -3.12
C GLU A 18 -14.92 -9.12 -4.29
N GLU A 19 -15.59 -9.46 -5.40
CA GLU A 19 -15.71 -8.56 -6.56
C GLU A 19 -16.52 -7.31 -6.22
N SER A 20 -17.65 -7.50 -5.55
CA SER A 20 -18.53 -6.40 -5.13
C SER A 20 -17.81 -5.44 -4.18
N LEU A 21 -17.08 -5.97 -3.19
CA LEU A 21 -16.28 -5.17 -2.26
C LEU A 21 -15.16 -4.41 -2.98
N PHE A 22 -14.55 -5.00 -4.01
CA PHE A 22 -13.51 -4.33 -4.79
C PHE A 22 -14.07 -3.09 -5.50
N TYR A 23 -15.19 -3.22 -6.22
CA TYR A 23 -15.80 -2.09 -6.91
C TYR A 23 -16.42 -1.08 -5.94
N TRP A 24 -17.03 -1.55 -4.85
CA TRP A 24 -17.63 -0.67 -3.85
C TRP A 24 -16.59 0.23 -3.18
N ARG A 25 -15.35 -0.25 -2.96
CA ARG A 25 -14.26 0.58 -2.45
C ARG A 25 -13.90 1.73 -3.39
N GLU A 26 -13.95 1.52 -4.70
CA GLU A 26 -13.68 2.60 -5.66
C GLU A 26 -14.76 3.69 -5.63
N ILE A 27 -16.02 3.30 -5.36
CA ILE A 27 -17.14 4.23 -5.19
C ILE A 27 -17.00 4.97 -3.86
N GLN A 28 -16.81 4.25 -2.76
CA GLN A 28 -16.72 4.82 -1.41
C GLN A 28 -15.54 5.79 -1.26
N ASN A 29 -14.41 5.51 -1.92
CA ASN A 29 -13.23 6.36 -1.89
C ASN A 29 -13.26 7.45 -2.99
N GLU A 30 -14.32 7.50 -3.80
CA GLU A 30 -14.49 8.44 -4.92
C GLU A 30 -13.37 8.39 -5.97
N THR A 31 -12.61 7.31 -6.01
CA THR A 31 -11.52 7.14 -6.98
C THR A 31 -12.03 6.69 -8.35
N LEU A 32 -13.14 5.93 -8.38
CA LEU A 32 -13.77 5.40 -9.59
C LEU A 32 -12.80 4.67 -10.56
N LYS A 33 -11.69 4.12 -10.04
CA LYS A 33 -10.68 3.42 -10.84
C LYS A 33 -11.00 1.94 -10.90
N PHE A 34 -12.03 1.58 -11.66
CA PHE A 34 -12.45 0.18 -11.77
C PHE A 34 -11.41 -0.72 -12.49
N ASN A 35 -10.52 -0.14 -13.28
CA ASN A 35 -9.38 -0.81 -13.91
C ASN A 35 -8.09 -0.76 -13.06
N ARG A 36 -8.18 -0.45 -11.75
CA ARG A 36 -7.02 -0.23 -10.88
C ARG A 36 -6.01 -1.38 -10.94
N ARG A 37 -6.47 -2.63 -11.00
CA ARG A 37 -5.57 -3.81 -11.08
C ARG A 37 -4.65 -3.73 -12.28
N ASP A 38 -5.20 -3.52 -13.46
CA ASP A 38 -4.43 -3.46 -14.70
C ASP A 38 -3.48 -2.25 -14.70
N ALA A 39 -3.96 -1.11 -14.24
CA ALA A 39 -3.17 0.11 -14.15
C ALA A 39 -1.99 -0.03 -13.16
N GLU A 40 -2.21 -0.62 -11.99
CA GLU A 40 -1.16 -0.85 -11.00
C GLU A 40 -0.17 -1.92 -11.46
N VAL A 41 -0.62 -2.98 -12.12
CA VAL A 41 0.26 -4.01 -12.70
C VAL A 41 1.13 -3.43 -13.81
N ALA A 42 0.57 -2.58 -14.68
CA ALA A 42 1.33 -1.88 -15.71
C ALA A 42 2.43 -1.00 -15.08
N ALA A 43 2.11 -0.22 -14.04
CA ALA A 43 3.09 0.59 -13.33
C ALA A 43 4.18 -0.25 -12.64
N LEU A 44 3.79 -1.38 -12.02
CA LEU A 44 4.74 -2.28 -11.36
C LEU A 44 5.74 -2.92 -12.31
N ARG A 45 5.35 -3.17 -13.57
CA ARG A 45 6.26 -3.76 -14.58
C ARG A 45 7.37 -2.82 -15.00
N GLU A 46 7.11 -1.51 -14.97
CA GLU A 46 8.09 -0.48 -15.34
C GLU A 46 8.97 -0.03 -14.16
N LEU A 47 8.60 -0.40 -12.93
CA LEU A 47 9.23 0.07 -11.70
C LEU A 47 10.67 -0.44 -11.55
N LYS A 48 11.60 0.49 -11.33
CA LYS A 48 13.03 0.20 -11.15
C LYS A 48 13.44 0.18 -9.69
N LYS A 49 14.55 -0.51 -9.41
CA LYS A 49 15.12 -0.59 -8.06
C LYS A 49 15.56 0.79 -7.56
N GLU A 50 16.12 1.60 -8.43
CA GLU A 50 16.62 2.94 -8.13
C GLU A 50 15.48 3.85 -7.66
N GLU A 51 14.32 3.80 -8.31
CA GLU A 51 13.12 4.57 -7.93
C GLU A 51 12.60 4.20 -6.53
N LEU A 52 12.73 2.92 -6.15
CA LEU A 52 12.38 2.46 -4.81
C LEU A 52 13.37 2.95 -3.75
N ILE A 53 14.66 2.99 -4.07
CA ILE A 53 15.70 3.56 -3.20
C ILE A 53 15.45 5.05 -3.02
N ASP A 54 15.21 5.78 -4.11
CA ASP A 54 14.92 7.22 -4.07
C ASP A 54 13.67 7.52 -3.25
N PHE A 55 12.61 6.72 -3.38
CA PHE A 55 11.41 6.84 -2.55
C PHE A 55 11.71 6.64 -1.06
N PHE A 56 12.52 5.62 -0.73
CA PHE A 56 12.92 5.35 0.66
C PHE A 56 13.72 6.51 1.25
N ASP A 57 14.73 6.99 0.52
CA ASP A 57 15.59 8.09 0.94
C ASP A 57 14.83 9.41 1.07
N GLN A 58 13.81 9.63 0.23
CA GLN A 58 13.01 10.85 0.26
C GLN A 58 11.95 10.88 1.37
N TYR A 59 11.31 9.75 1.69
CA TYR A 59 10.11 9.73 2.56
C TYR A 59 10.22 8.86 3.82
N ILE A 60 11.13 7.88 3.89
CA ILE A 60 11.11 6.85 4.95
C ILE A 60 12.32 6.92 5.87
N LYS A 61 13.53 7.08 5.30
CA LYS A 61 14.82 7.10 6.02
C LYS A 61 14.77 8.05 7.23
N VAL A 62 15.54 7.79 8.28
CA VAL A 62 15.47 8.54 9.56
C VAL A 62 15.57 10.05 9.37
N ASP A 63 16.48 10.47 8.50
CA ASP A 63 16.80 11.83 8.09
C ASP A 63 16.13 12.25 6.77
N ALA A 64 15.13 11.49 6.30
CA ALA A 64 14.48 11.74 5.02
C ALA A 64 13.79 13.13 5.01
N PRO A 65 14.00 13.94 3.95
CA PRO A 65 13.57 15.33 3.92
C PRO A 65 12.05 15.51 3.97
N LYS A 66 11.28 14.50 3.54
CA LYS A 66 9.81 14.53 3.54
C LYS A 66 9.20 13.51 4.50
N LYS A 67 9.96 13.03 5.48
CA LYS A 67 9.47 12.04 6.44
C LYS A 67 8.27 12.57 7.23
N ARG A 68 7.21 11.79 7.26
CA ARG A 68 6.03 11.99 8.13
C ARG A 68 5.83 10.73 8.93
N SER A 69 6.06 10.79 10.24
CA SER A 69 5.99 9.64 11.14
C SER A 69 5.03 9.92 12.29
N LEU A 70 4.08 9.02 12.52
CA LEU A 70 3.18 9.03 13.67
C LEU A 70 3.38 7.73 14.45
N SER A 71 3.64 7.83 15.74
CA SER A 71 3.73 6.68 16.64
C SER A 71 2.67 6.82 17.72
N ILE A 72 1.73 5.88 17.75
CA ILE A 72 0.70 5.80 18.79
C ILE A 72 1.18 4.75 19.80
N ARG A 73 1.39 5.17 21.04
CA ARG A 73 1.78 4.29 22.13
C ARG A 73 0.65 4.23 23.15
N VAL A 74 0.14 3.03 23.37
CA VAL A 74 -0.90 2.76 24.37
C VAL A 74 -0.24 2.05 25.53
N TYR A 75 -0.31 2.65 26.71
CA TYR A 75 0.35 2.14 27.91
C TYR A 75 -0.67 1.58 28.89
N GLY A 76 -0.35 0.40 29.45
CA GLY A 76 -1.13 -0.20 30.52
C GLY A 76 -0.88 0.51 31.86
N SER A 77 -1.77 0.28 32.82
CA SER A 77 -1.77 0.96 34.13
C SER A 77 -0.49 0.79 34.98
N GLN A 78 0.40 -0.16 34.63
CA GLN A 78 1.65 -0.42 35.34
C GLN A 78 2.91 0.00 34.56
N HIS A 79 2.77 0.72 33.44
CA HIS A 79 3.88 0.97 32.52
C HIS A 79 5.07 1.75 33.11
N LEU A 80 4.88 2.43 34.25
CA LEU A 80 5.91 3.22 34.93
C LEU A 80 6.20 2.72 36.36
N LYS A 81 5.90 1.46 36.70
CA LYS A 81 6.29 0.89 38.01
C LYS A 81 7.78 0.47 37.99
N GLU A 82 8.69 1.44 37.88
CA GLU A 82 10.11 1.34 38.25
C GLU A 82 10.56 2.64 38.91
#